data_AF-A0A7Z9I8T1-F1
#
_entry.id   AF-A0A7Z9I8T1-F1
#
_cell.length_a   1.000
_cell.length_b   1.000
_cell.length_c   1.000
_cell.angle_alpha   90.00
_cell.angle_beta   90.00
_cell.angle_gamma   90.00
#
_symmetry.space_group_name_H-M   'P 1'
#
loop_
_entity.id
_entity.type
_entity.pdbx_description
1 polymer ?
#
loop_
_entity_poly.entity_id
_entity_poly.type
_entity_poly.pdbx_seq_one_letter_code
_entity_poly.pdbx_strand_id
1 'polypeptide(L)'
;PSRQRWFSLDEARTKEKIKHFPRALCWVLEVDNIENTVKKCGYNPGEILQISRGELTWKITVPSNGSLADNGVLPALIEWPSDQHPSKKLTNSKVSINKLSLFHPEPYKIKNIISNLIESDLIRVSEGFPKIELILTTQNGKVVID
;
A
#
# COMPACT_ATOMS: atom_id res chain seq x y z
N PRO A 1 -16.52 12.04 -9.63
CA PRO A 1 -16.95 10.78 -8.98
C PRO A 1 -17.97 11.04 -7.87
N SER A 2 -18.81 10.06 -7.55
CA SER A 2 -19.81 10.12 -6.46
C SER A 2 -19.22 9.98 -5.05
N ARG A 3 -17.93 9.65 -4.96
CA ARG A 3 -17.14 9.58 -3.71
C ARG A 3 -15.85 10.38 -3.82
N GLN A 4 -15.24 10.68 -2.67
CA GLN A 4 -13.89 11.25 -2.60
C GLN A 4 -12.88 10.35 -3.31
N ARG A 5 -11.90 10.98 -3.97
CA ARG A 5 -10.85 10.29 -4.72
C ARG A 5 -9.96 9.53 -3.74
N TRP A 6 -9.59 8.31 -4.13
CA TRP A 6 -8.75 7.43 -3.32
C TRP A 6 -7.36 8.02 -3.14
N PHE A 7 -6.59 7.45 -2.22
CA PHE A 7 -5.19 7.80 -1.99
C PHE A 7 -4.97 9.25 -1.54
N SER A 8 -5.92 9.82 -0.81
CA SER A 8 -5.92 11.19 -0.28
C SER A 8 -5.76 12.28 -1.35
N LEU A 9 -6.09 12.00 -2.61
CA LEU A 9 -5.84 12.92 -3.74
C LEU A 9 -6.63 14.25 -3.65
N ASP A 10 -7.64 14.31 -2.78
CA ASP A 10 -8.39 15.53 -2.50
C ASP A 10 -7.75 16.41 -1.42
N GLU A 11 -6.86 15.87 -0.59
CA GLU A 11 -6.21 16.57 0.51
C GLU A 11 -5.11 17.52 0.05
N ALA A 12 -5.00 18.69 0.70
CA ALA A 12 -3.99 19.70 0.37
C ALA A 12 -2.56 19.17 0.54
N ARG A 13 -2.30 18.39 1.61
CA ARG A 13 -0.99 17.79 1.88
C ARG A 13 -0.54 16.89 0.73
N THR A 14 -1.45 16.06 0.21
CA THR A 14 -1.15 15.14 -0.89
C THR A 14 -0.94 15.87 -2.21
N LYS A 15 -1.78 16.88 -2.50
CA LYS A 15 -1.63 17.74 -3.69
C LYS A 15 -0.27 18.43 -3.70
N GLU A 16 0.17 19.00 -2.57
CA GLU A 16 1.50 19.61 -2.48
C GLU A 16 2.62 18.57 -2.58
N LYS A 17 2.47 17.38 -1.97
CA LYS A 17 3.47 16.30 -2.03
C LYS A 17 3.77 15.86 -3.47
N ILE A 18 2.74 15.72 -4.32
CA ILE A 18 2.86 15.21 -5.70
C ILE A 18 2.94 16.30 -6.77
N LYS A 19 3.01 17.57 -6.39
CA LYS A 19 2.92 18.73 -7.29
C LYS A 19 4.00 18.78 -8.37
N HIS A 20 5.23 18.37 -8.02
CA HIS A 20 6.41 18.55 -8.86
C HIS A 20 6.92 17.26 -9.47
N PHE A 21 6.78 16.13 -8.76
CA PHE A 21 7.27 14.83 -9.22
C PHE A 21 6.45 13.70 -8.59
N PRO A 22 6.41 12.50 -9.21
CA PRO A 22 5.77 11.32 -8.63
C PRO A 22 6.38 10.97 -7.27
N ARG A 23 5.52 10.64 -6.31
CA ARG A 23 5.90 10.26 -4.94
C ARG A 23 5.27 8.95 -4.52
N ALA A 24 5.90 8.26 -3.58
CA ALA A 24 5.27 7.16 -2.88
C ALA A 24 4.22 7.70 -1.89
N LEU A 25 2.96 7.36 -2.10
CA LEU A 25 1.85 7.75 -1.21
C LEU A 25 1.47 6.62 -0.25
N CYS A 26 1.35 5.41 -0.77
CA CYS A 26 0.96 4.23 -0.01
C CYS A 26 1.49 2.97 -0.72
N TRP A 27 1.20 1.82 -0.13
CA TRP A 27 1.47 0.51 -0.68
C TRP A 27 0.24 -0.39 -0.47
N VAL A 28 0.18 -1.49 -1.22
CA VAL A 28 -0.94 -2.42 -1.22
C VAL A 28 -0.41 -3.81 -0.94
N LEU A 29 -1.02 -4.51 0.01
CA LEU A 29 -0.65 -5.86 0.43
C LEU A 29 -1.69 -6.86 -0.08
N GLU A 30 -1.23 -7.84 -0.85
CA GLU A 30 -2.05 -8.98 -1.26
C GLU A 30 -2.33 -9.91 -0.07
N VAL A 31 -3.57 -10.39 0.02
CA VAL A 31 -4.03 -11.32 1.05
C VAL A 31 -4.95 -12.39 0.47
N ASP A 32 -4.94 -13.58 1.06
CA ASP A 32 -5.74 -14.72 0.59
C ASP A 32 -7.24 -14.60 0.90
N ASN A 33 -7.57 -13.95 2.02
CA ASN A 33 -8.95 -13.73 2.46
C ASN A 33 -9.09 -12.36 3.13
N ILE A 34 -9.60 -11.39 2.38
CA ILE A 34 -9.69 -9.99 2.80
C ILE A 34 -10.69 -9.82 3.95
N GLU A 35 -11.79 -10.55 3.96
CA GLU A 35 -12.80 -10.46 5.02
C GLU A 35 -12.26 -10.91 6.39
N ASN A 36 -11.48 -11.99 6.43
CA ASN A 36 -10.83 -12.48 7.64
C ASN A 36 -9.66 -11.56 8.04
N THR A 37 -8.88 -11.06 7.07
CA THR A 37 -7.74 -10.20 7.36
C THR A 37 -8.18 -8.86 7.95
N VAL A 38 -9.22 -8.23 7.39
CA VAL A 38 -9.78 -6.97 7.91
C VAL A 38 -10.16 -7.10 9.39
N LYS A 39 -10.72 -8.25 9.81
CA LYS A 39 -11.11 -8.50 11.21
C LYS A 39 -9.92 -8.65 12.17
N LYS A 40 -8.73 -9.03 11.67
CA LYS A 40 -7.57 -9.41 12.49
C LYS A 40 -6.38 -8.46 12.37
N CYS A 41 -6.38 -7.58 11.39
CA CYS A 41 -5.22 -6.76 11.05
C CYS A 41 -4.82 -5.73 12.12
N GLY A 42 -5.72 -5.37 13.04
CA GLY A 42 -5.40 -4.45 14.13
C GLY A 42 -5.40 -2.96 13.75
N TYR A 43 -5.96 -2.61 12.59
CA TYR A 43 -6.28 -1.24 12.17
C TYR A 43 -7.57 -1.24 11.33
N ASN A 44 -8.06 -0.06 10.94
CA ASN A 44 -9.19 0.06 10.02
C ASN A 44 -8.68 0.34 8.58
N PRO A 45 -8.65 -0.66 7.68
CA PRO A 45 -8.23 -0.47 6.30
C PRO A 45 -9.31 0.16 5.41
N GLY A 46 -10.52 0.35 5.93
CA GLY A 46 -11.67 0.89 5.19
C GLY A 46 -12.64 -0.19 4.69
N GLU A 47 -13.53 0.22 3.79
CA GLU A 47 -14.58 -0.64 3.23
C GLU A 47 -14.00 -1.61 2.20
N ILE A 48 -14.46 -2.85 2.19
CA ILE A 48 -14.11 -3.83 1.15
C ILE A 48 -14.97 -3.54 -0.07
N LEU A 49 -14.32 -3.25 -1.19
CA LEU A 49 -14.96 -2.96 -2.47
C LEU A 49 -14.56 -3.99 -3.50
N GLN A 50 -15.53 -4.52 -4.24
CA GLN A 50 -15.26 -5.28 -5.44
C GLN A 50 -15.14 -4.32 -6.63
N ILE A 51 -14.03 -4.42 -7.36
CA ILE A 51 -13.69 -3.54 -8.48
C ILE A 51 -13.37 -4.40 -9.70
N SER A 52 -13.71 -3.89 -10.88
CA SER A 52 -13.34 -4.51 -12.16
C SER A 52 -12.68 -3.50 -13.09
N ARG A 53 -11.70 -3.96 -13.86
CA ARG A 53 -11.05 -3.18 -14.93
C ARG A 53 -10.68 -4.10 -16.10
N GLY A 54 -11.44 -4.00 -17.19
CA GLY A 54 -11.41 -5.02 -18.25
C GLY A 54 -11.82 -6.37 -17.67
N GLU A 55 -11.09 -7.43 -17.99
CA GLU A 55 -11.33 -8.80 -17.51
C GLU A 55 -10.91 -9.05 -16.06
N LEU A 56 -10.24 -8.09 -15.41
CA LEU A 56 -9.76 -8.24 -14.04
C LEU A 56 -10.85 -7.84 -13.05
N THR A 57 -11.13 -8.69 -12.07
CA THR A 57 -11.98 -8.39 -10.91
C THR A 57 -11.27 -8.75 -9.62
N TRP A 58 -11.30 -7.87 -8.63
CA TRP A 58 -10.63 -8.06 -7.34
C TRP A 58 -11.37 -7.34 -6.21
N LYS A 59 -11.01 -7.66 -4.96
CA LYS A 59 -11.46 -6.90 -3.79
C LYS A 59 -10.33 -6.02 -3.29
N ILE A 60 -10.64 -4.81 -2.83
CA ILE A 60 -9.68 -3.89 -2.22
C ILE A 60 -10.32 -3.11 -1.07
N THR A 61 -9.56 -2.84 -0.02
CA THR A 61 -10.01 -1.98 1.08
C THR A 61 -9.78 -0.51 0.76
N VAL A 62 -10.80 0.34 0.97
CA VAL A 62 -10.68 1.78 0.76
C VAL A 62 -11.44 2.55 1.85
N PRO A 63 -10.78 3.48 2.57
CA PRO A 63 -11.47 4.39 3.48
C PRO A 63 -12.57 5.18 2.76
N SER A 64 -13.74 5.34 3.39
CA SER A 64 -14.89 6.04 2.81
C SER A 64 -14.56 7.50 2.45
N ASN A 65 -13.71 8.14 3.26
CA ASN A 65 -13.17 9.48 3.03
C ASN A 65 -11.96 9.54 2.06
N GLY A 66 -11.61 8.42 1.41
CA GLY A 66 -10.50 8.35 0.46
C GLY A 66 -9.10 8.55 1.07
N SER A 67 -8.98 8.70 2.38
CA SER A 67 -7.70 8.91 3.09
C SER A 67 -6.79 7.69 3.04
N LEU A 68 -5.58 7.84 3.56
CA LEU A 68 -4.58 6.76 3.68
C LEU A 68 -4.41 6.36 5.16
N ALA A 69 -4.50 5.07 5.45
CA ALA A 69 -4.30 4.54 6.81
C ALA A 69 -2.90 4.91 7.33
N ASP A 70 -2.84 5.55 8.50
CA ASP A 70 -1.63 6.11 9.11
C ASP A 70 -0.77 6.91 8.09
N ASN A 71 -1.42 7.72 7.24
CA ASN A 71 -0.79 8.48 6.16
C ASN A 71 -0.02 7.63 5.13
N GLY A 72 -0.51 6.42 4.87
CA GLY A 72 0.03 5.48 3.88
C GLY A 72 1.09 4.54 4.43
N VAL A 73 1.40 4.63 5.73
CA VAL A 73 2.31 3.72 6.42
C VAL A 73 1.71 2.32 6.52
N LEU A 74 0.41 2.22 6.82
CA LEU A 74 -0.31 0.94 6.77
C LEU A 74 -0.88 0.70 5.37
N PRO A 75 -0.86 -0.55 4.89
CA PRO A 75 -1.23 -0.86 3.51
C PRO A 75 -2.74 -0.74 3.28
N ALA A 76 -3.15 -0.60 2.03
CA ALA A 76 -4.46 -1.11 1.62
C ALA A 76 -4.35 -2.63 1.41
N LEU A 77 -5.41 -3.38 1.65
CA LEU A 77 -5.45 -4.82 1.41
C LEU A 77 -6.10 -5.10 0.05
N ILE A 78 -5.57 -6.07 -0.70
CA ILE A 78 -6.12 -6.52 -1.98
C ILE A 78 -6.23 -8.04 -2.00
N GLU A 79 -7.34 -8.57 -2.53
CA GLU A 79 -7.55 -10.00 -2.76
C GLU A 79 -7.86 -10.21 -4.24
N TRP A 80 -7.03 -11.03 -4.89
CA TRP A 80 -7.26 -11.49 -6.25
C TRP A 80 -7.93 -12.86 -6.24
N PRO A 81 -8.85 -13.15 -7.18
CA PRO A 81 -9.28 -14.52 -7.43
C PRO A 81 -8.10 -15.39 -7.86
N SER A 82 -8.04 -16.65 -7.42
CA SER A 82 -6.90 -17.56 -7.57
C SER A 82 -6.33 -17.67 -8.99
N ASP A 83 -7.16 -17.48 -10.02
CA ASP A 83 -6.76 -17.59 -11.44
C ASP A 83 -6.73 -16.28 -12.22
N GLN A 84 -6.99 -15.15 -11.56
CA GLN A 84 -7.07 -13.84 -12.22
C GLN A 84 -5.97 -12.87 -11.78
N HIS A 85 -4.94 -13.35 -11.08
CA HIS A 85 -3.85 -12.49 -10.66
C HIS A 85 -3.12 -11.88 -11.89
N PRO A 86 -2.98 -10.55 -11.97
CA PRO A 86 -2.45 -9.87 -13.15
C PRO A 86 -1.01 -10.28 -13.48
N SER A 87 -0.20 -10.65 -12.48
CA SER A 87 1.20 -11.08 -12.69
C SER A 87 1.32 -12.28 -13.64
N LYS A 88 0.31 -13.15 -13.74
CA LYS A 88 0.29 -14.29 -14.67
C LYS A 88 0.41 -13.86 -16.14
N LYS A 89 0.09 -12.60 -16.46
CA LYS A 89 0.13 -12.02 -17.82
C LYS A 89 1.22 -10.95 -18.00
N LEU A 90 1.96 -10.62 -16.95
CA LEU A 90 2.99 -9.56 -17.00
C LEU A 90 4.36 -10.15 -17.32
N THR A 91 5.14 -9.44 -18.14
CA THR A 91 6.56 -9.76 -18.36
C THR A 91 7.38 -9.40 -17.12
N ASN A 92 8.36 -10.23 -16.77
CA ASN A 92 9.28 -9.94 -15.68
C ASN A 92 10.04 -8.63 -15.92
N SER A 93 10.09 -7.79 -14.89
CA SER A 93 10.85 -6.54 -14.89
C SER A 93 12.29 -6.78 -14.46
N LYS A 94 13.22 -5.95 -14.95
CA LYS A 94 14.60 -5.85 -14.41
C LYS A 94 14.68 -4.99 -13.14
N VAL A 95 13.54 -4.54 -12.63
CA VAL A 95 13.42 -3.76 -11.39
C VAL A 95 12.96 -4.68 -10.26
N SER A 96 13.67 -4.67 -9.14
CA SER A 96 13.29 -5.40 -7.93
C SER A 96 13.16 -4.45 -6.74
N ILE A 97 12.26 -4.77 -5.81
CA ILE A 97 12.16 -4.11 -4.51
C ILE A 97 13.13 -4.77 -3.53
N ASN A 98 13.97 -3.95 -2.89
CA ASN A 98 14.93 -4.40 -1.88
C ASN A 98 14.49 -4.08 -0.46
N LYS A 99 13.70 -3.02 -0.29
CA LYS A 99 13.21 -2.59 1.02
C LYS A 99 11.98 -1.71 0.88
N LEU A 100 11.05 -1.88 1.81
CA LEU A 100 10.00 -0.94 2.14
C LEU A 100 10.30 -0.36 3.53
N SER A 101 10.67 0.91 3.60
CA SER A 101 10.92 1.61 4.86
C SER A 101 9.67 2.39 5.26
N LEU A 102 9.19 2.12 6.46
CA LEU A 102 8.00 2.73 7.06
C LEU A 102 8.46 3.58 8.25
N PHE A 103 8.05 4.85 8.27
CA PHE A 103 8.39 5.77 9.36
C PHE A 103 7.11 6.19 10.07
N HIS A 104 7.11 6.15 11.40
CA HIS A 104 5.96 6.56 12.20
C HIS A 104 6.40 7.01 13.61
N PRO A 105 5.71 7.97 14.27
CA PRO A 105 6.05 8.40 15.62
C PRO A 105 5.90 7.26 16.66
N GLU A 106 5.04 6.30 16.37
CA GLU A 106 4.80 5.11 17.19
C GLU A 106 5.25 3.83 16.44
N PRO A 107 6.55 3.56 16.29
CA PRO A 107 7.02 2.45 15.45
C PRO A 107 6.64 1.07 15.99
N TYR A 108 6.55 0.90 17.31
CA TYR A 108 6.14 -0.38 17.92
C TYR A 108 4.69 -0.75 17.60
N LYS A 109 3.78 0.24 17.60
CA LYS A 109 2.38 0.07 17.19
C LYS A 109 2.29 -0.43 15.74
N ILE A 110 3.03 0.23 14.84
CA ILE A 110 3.06 -0.16 13.42
C ILE A 110 3.66 -1.57 13.25
N LYS A 111 4.77 -1.89 13.93
CA LYS A 111 5.36 -3.25 13.88
C LYS A 111 4.36 -4.33 14.29
N ASN A 112 3.63 -4.11 15.39
CA ASN A 112 2.63 -5.06 15.88
C ASN A 112 1.47 -5.26 14.89
N ILE A 113 1.05 -4.20 14.20
CA ILE A 113 0.03 -4.29 13.14
C ILE A 113 0.57 -5.07 11.93
N ILE A 114 1.78 -4.74 11.46
CA ILE A 114 2.39 -5.40 10.30
C ILE A 114 2.62 -6.89 10.58
N SER A 115 3.00 -7.29 11.80
CA SER A 115 3.16 -8.71 12.16
C SER A 115 1.85 -9.51 12.12
N ASN A 116 0.69 -8.87 12.21
CA ASN A 116 -0.60 -9.53 12.00
C ASN A 116 -0.92 -9.77 10.51
N LEU A 117 -0.18 -9.11 9.61
CA LEU A 117 -0.42 -9.10 8.17
C LEU A 117 0.60 -9.95 7.40
N ILE A 118 1.88 -9.74 7.66
CA ILE A 118 2.98 -10.36 6.91
C ILE A 118 4.28 -10.37 7.72
N GLU A 119 5.04 -11.45 7.59
CA GLU A 119 6.43 -11.53 8.05
C GLU A 119 7.36 -11.37 6.83
N SER A 120 8.20 -10.33 6.82
CA SER A 120 9.09 -10.05 5.69
C SER A 120 10.30 -9.21 6.09
N ASP A 121 11.50 -9.69 5.71
CA ASP A 121 12.76 -8.96 5.89
C ASP A 121 12.87 -7.69 5.03
N LEU A 122 11.98 -7.54 4.04
CA LEU A 122 11.92 -6.36 3.18
C LEU A 122 11.31 -5.16 3.92
N ILE A 123 10.50 -5.38 4.95
CA ILE A 123 9.78 -4.30 5.65
C ILE A 123 10.58 -3.86 6.86
N ARG A 124 10.92 -2.57 6.92
CA ARG A 124 11.55 -1.95 8.10
C ARG A 124 10.71 -0.82 8.63
N VAL A 125 10.38 -0.89 9.92
CA VAL A 125 9.66 0.17 10.63
C VAL A 125 10.60 0.90 11.58
N SER A 126 10.68 2.22 11.42
CA SER A 126 11.54 3.12 12.22
C SER A 126 10.74 4.31 12.77
N GLU A 127 11.25 4.95 13.82
CA GLU A 127 10.67 6.19 14.35
C GLU A 127 10.83 7.34 13.35
N GLY A 128 9.83 8.21 13.22
CA GLY A 128 9.90 9.42 12.40
C GLY A 128 8.53 9.95 11.97
N PHE A 129 8.51 11.04 11.21
CA PHE A 129 7.26 11.53 10.63
C PHE A 129 6.63 10.49 9.67
N PRO A 130 5.29 10.34 9.64
CA PRO A 130 4.63 9.38 8.77
C PRO A 130 5.02 9.52 7.31
N LYS A 131 5.73 8.52 6.78
CA LYS A 131 6.10 8.38 5.36
C LYS A 131 6.46 6.93 5.02
N ILE A 132 6.51 6.67 3.71
CA ILE A 132 7.02 5.42 3.15
C ILE A 132 8.18 5.70 2.21
N GLU A 133 9.12 4.78 2.11
CA GLU A 133 10.20 4.81 1.13
C GLU A 133 10.38 3.42 0.51
N LEU A 134 10.39 3.36 -0.82
CA LEU A 134 10.71 2.13 -1.56
C LEU A 134 12.15 2.22 -2.06
N ILE A 135 12.94 1.22 -1.71
CA ILE A 135 14.28 1.05 -2.23
C ILE A 135 14.22 0.01 -3.34
N LEU A 136 14.54 0.44 -4.56
CA LEU A 136 14.51 -0.38 -5.76
C LEU A 136 15.91 -0.60 -6.31
N THR A 137 16.18 -1.79 -6.85
CA THR A 137 17.32 -2.03 -7.74
C THR A 137 16.85 -1.91 -9.18
N THR A 138 17.58 -1.14 -9.99
CA THR A 138 17.35 -1.01 -11.42
C THR A 138 18.64 -1.31 -12.19
N GLN A 139 18.57 -1.41 -13.51
CA GLN A 139 19.76 -1.55 -14.35
C GLN A 139 20.76 -0.38 -14.24
N ASN A 140 20.29 0.80 -13.78
CA ASN A 140 21.11 2.00 -13.58
C ASN A 140 21.56 2.16 -12.12
N GLY A 141 21.36 1.15 -11.28
CA GLY A 141 21.68 1.18 -9.85
C GLY A 141 20.46 1.36 -8.95
N LYS A 142 20.73 1.70 -7.70
CA LYS A 142 19.73 1.80 -6.63
C LYS A 142 18.96 3.11 -6.71
N VAL A 143 17.64 3.03 -6.64
CA VAL A 143 16.71 4.17 -6.65
C VAL A 143 15.90 4.17 -5.35
N VAL A 144 15.66 5.35 -4.79
CA VAL A 144 14.77 5.54 -3.63
C VAL A 144 13.58 6.37 -4.09
N ILE A 145 12.36 5.90 -3.78
CA ILE A 145 11.10 6.61 -4.04
C ILE A 145 10.43 6.90 -2.70
N ASP A 146 10.13 8.16 -2.41
CA ASP A 146 9.54 8.65 -1.15
C ASP A 146 8.27 9.51 -1.34
#